data_AF-A0A3A1QUE7-F1
#
_entry.id   AF-A0A3A1QUE7-F1
#
_cell.length_a   1.000
_cell.length_b   1.000
_cell.length_c   1.000
_cell.angle_alpha   90.00
_cell.angle_beta   90.00
_cell.angle_gamma   90.00
#
_symmetry.space_group_name_H-M   'P 1'
#
loop_
_entity.id
_entity.type
_entity.pdbx_description
1 polymer ?
#
loop_
_entity_poly.entity_id
_entity_poly.type
_entity_poly.pdbx_seq_one_letter_code
_entity_poly.pdbx_strand_id
1 'polypeptide(L)'
;MKHFFLLLLAAACLAACSPAAEERQEPQQKENNKKEQPQDYTFDQFMEDRSLETDGEDIPYNVEEFVGGRFALRGKAKLSRYYNYGYKDLEASHFVMKVTNKDALHWYVYVPRQEFPELFEELKNGPVDIYADASIPEEYYELQQGHLAMAEEIVFKESEAKEVPLDEEMASYMKDHSVELTAEDVVFDKKGMSDQMFALSGNAQLVTYSYMNLAYRDLEPTHFVLEIRDTRLKEEQLWSVALDREKYHDLYEQALKGMVHVTLTASMPADRFETWTDLAAIGQDPEFEKVPEKYDLPSDRAQSYMKQRGVTLTGMEVLYNMSSHAGEAFLVEGSAELRESLPIGYEDLEGHYFCIQIVEDPYGDQPVLYPRVLEGWTLILHRQKYPELYEQLTNEEFVDVMGLARVAADRYAPGQGGKAFVEDIVVTEQ
;
A
#
# COMPACT_ATOMS: atom_id res chain seq x y z
N MET A 1 -55.55 -18.12 -38.70
CA MET A 1 -56.51 -17.90 -37.60
C MET A 1 -56.18 -18.78 -36.38
N LYS A 2 -54.92 -18.75 -35.88
CA LYS A 2 -54.44 -19.63 -34.79
C LYS A 2 -53.31 -19.03 -33.92
N HIS A 3 -53.12 -17.71 -33.90
CA HIS A 3 -52.05 -17.05 -33.12
C HIS A 3 -52.55 -15.83 -32.32
N PHE A 4 -53.74 -15.92 -31.72
CA PHE A 4 -54.28 -14.80 -30.93
C PHE A 4 -54.89 -15.19 -29.57
N PHE A 5 -54.60 -16.40 -29.07
CA PHE A 5 -55.21 -16.90 -27.83
C PHE A 5 -54.22 -17.35 -26.75
N LEU A 6 -52.94 -17.03 -26.90
CA LEU A 6 -51.88 -17.47 -25.98
C LEU A 6 -51.18 -16.31 -25.23
N LEU A 7 -51.81 -15.13 -25.20
CA LEU A 7 -51.28 -13.92 -24.54
C LEU A 7 -52.13 -13.44 -23.35
N LEU A 8 -53.15 -14.20 -22.93
CA LEU A 8 -54.09 -13.80 -21.88
C LEU A 8 -54.11 -14.72 -20.64
N LEU A 9 -53.21 -15.72 -20.57
CA LEU A 9 -53.09 -16.62 -19.41
C LEU A 9 -51.77 -16.49 -18.62
N ALA A 10 -50.90 -15.55 -19.00
CA ALA A 10 -49.64 -15.28 -18.28
C ALA A 10 -49.74 -14.10 -17.29
N ALA A 11 -50.88 -13.40 -17.24
CA ALA A 11 -51.07 -12.19 -16.42
C ALA A 11 -51.80 -12.45 -15.08
N ALA A 12 -52.07 -13.71 -14.70
CA ALA A 12 -52.90 -14.03 -13.52
C ALA A 12 -52.16 -14.80 -12.39
N CYS A 13 -50.84 -15.00 -12.48
CA CYS A 13 -50.05 -15.69 -11.43
C CYS A 13 -49.00 -14.80 -10.74
N LEU A 14 -49.10 -13.47 -10.86
CA LEU A 14 -48.15 -12.52 -10.24
C LEU A 14 -48.70 -11.81 -8.98
N ALA A 15 -49.73 -12.36 -8.33
CA ALA A 15 -50.32 -11.76 -7.13
C ALA A 15 -50.54 -12.79 -6.01
N ALA A 16 -49.50 -13.51 -5.61
CA ALA A 16 -49.52 -14.33 -4.38
C ALA A 16 -48.11 -14.75 -3.90
N CYS A 17 -47.18 -13.81 -3.79
CA CYS A 17 -45.97 -13.99 -2.98
C CYS A 17 -45.71 -12.69 -2.22
N SER A 18 -46.51 -12.42 -1.19
CA SER A 18 -46.09 -11.48 -0.15
C SER A 18 -44.97 -12.16 0.62
N PRO A 19 -43.74 -11.61 0.67
CA PRO A 19 -42.76 -12.08 1.64
C PRO A 19 -43.38 -11.87 3.02
N ALA A 20 -43.43 -12.95 3.82
CA ALA A 20 -43.71 -12.83 5.23
C ALA A 20 -42.69 -11.81 5.78
N ALA A 21 -43.20 -10.71 6.31
CA ALA A 21 -42.39 -9.75 7.05
C ALA A 21 -41.86 -10.50 8.28
N GLU A 22 -40.65 -11.03 8.17
CA GLU A 22 -39.83 -11.28 9.33
C GLU A 22 -39.68 -9.92 10.02
N GLU A 23 -40.30 -9.80 11.19
CA GLU A 23 -39.95 -8.79 12.16
C GLU A 23 -38.44 -8.94 12.42
N ARG A 24 -37.62 -8.19 11.67
CA ARG A 24 -36.27 -7.85 12.10
C ARG A 24 -36.46 -7.16 13.43
N GLN A 25 -36.23 -7.90 14.50
CA GLN A 25 -35.92 -7.32 15.79
C GLN A 25 -34.72 -6.40 15.51
N GLU A 26 -34.95 -5.09 15.57
CA GLU A 26 -33.87 -4.13 15.65
C GLU A 26 -32.93 -4.64 16.75
N PRO A 27 -31.62 -4.79 16.48
CA PRO A 27 -30.68 -5.12 17.54
C PRO A 27 -30.91 -4.09 18.63
N GLN A 28 -31.26 -4.56 19.82
CA GLN A 28 -31.32 -3.68 20.99
C GLN A 28 -29.99 -2.93 21.01
N GLN A 29 -30.04 -1.62 20.80
CA GLN A 29 -28.90 -0.74 21.00
C GLN A 29 -28.42 -1.01 22.42
N LYS A 30 -27.32 -1.77 22.55
CA LYS A 30 -26.52 -1.75 23.77
C LYS A 30 -26.24 -0.27 24.01
N GLU A 31 -26.72 0.28 25.13
CA GLU A 31 -26.38 1.63 25.57
C GLU A 31 -24.87 1.82 25.40
N ASN A 32 -24.48 2.78 24.55
CA ASN A 32 -23.09 3.14 24.29
C ASN A 32 -22.38 3.31 25.63
N ASN A 33 -21.45 2.39 25.93
CA ASN A 33 -20.69 2.37 27.17
C ASN A 33 -19.61 3.47 27.15
N LYS A 34 -20.02 4.75 27.12
CA LYS A 34 -19.14 5.81 27.59
C LYS A 34 -19.09 5.76 29.11
N LYS A 35 -18.34 4.79 29.65
CA LYS A 35 -18.03 4.75 31.09
C LYS A 35 -16.80 5.61 31.32
N GLU A 36 -17.00 6.92 31.39
CA GLU A 36 -15.97 7.84 31.88
C GLU A 36 -15.43 7.31 33.21
N GLN A 37 -14.11 7.07 33.29
CA GLN A 37 -13.49 6.62 34.53
C GLN A 37 -13.67 7.69 35.60
N PRO A 38 -14.09 7.31 36.82
CA PRO A 38 -13.82 8.12 38.00
C PRO A 38 -12.33 8.46 38.02
N GLN A 39 -12.00 9.72 38.34
CA GLN A 39 -10.62 10.23 38.27
C GLN A 39 -9.60 9.40 39.09
N ASP A 40 -10.09 8.64 40.08
CA ASP A 40 -9.32 7.79 40.99
C ASP A 40 -9.46 6.27 40.72
N TYR A 41 -10.01 5.86 39.57
CA TYR A 41 -10.18 4.43 39.23
C TYR A 41 -8.82 3.76 38.97
N THR A 42 -8.48 2.75 39.76
CA THR A 42 -7.18 2.05 39.69
C THR A 42 -7.26 0.75 38.90
N PHE A 43 -6.10 0.24 38.48
CA PHE A 43 -6.02 -1.05 37.81
C PHE A 43 -6.45 -2.22 38.71
N ASP A 44 -6.11 -2.19 40.00
CA ASP A 44 -6.55 -3.23 40.94
C ASP A 44 -8.07 -3.25 41.09
N GLN A 45 -8.71 -2.07 41.10
CA GLN A 45 -10.18 -1.95 41.09
C GLN A 45 -10.77 -2.50 39.80
N PHE A 46 -10.15 -2.21 38.65
CA PHE A 46 -10.55 -2.79 37.37
C PHE A 46 -10.49 -4.33 37.39
N MET A 47 -9.41 -4.91 37.90
CA MET A 47 -9.28 -6.37 38.02
C MET A 47 -10.33 -6.96 38.97
N GLU A 48 -10.55 -6.33 40.14
CA GLU A 48 -11.54 -6.77 41.14
C GLU A 48 -12.96 -6.72 40.57
N ASP A 49 -13.36 -5.59 39.98
CA ASP A 49 -14.70 -5.38 39.40
C ASP A 49 -15.02 -6.40 38.30
N ARG A 50 -14.00 -6.90 37.60
CA ARG A 50 -14.14 -7.88 36.51
C ARG A 50 -13.82 -9.31 36.91
N SER A 51 -13.44 -9.52 38.17
CA SER A 51 -13.00 -10.83 38.68
C SER A 51 -11.87 -11.44 37.82
N LEU A 52 -10.91 -10.61 37.43
CA LEU A 52 -9.72 -11.03 36.67
C LEU A 52 -8.58 -11.34 37.63
N GLU A 53 -7.94 -12.51 37.47
CA GLU A 53 -6.85 -12.95 38.34
C GLU A 53 -5.46 -12.83 37.68
N THR A 54 -5.42 -12.63 36.36
CA THR A 54 -4.17 -12.60 35.59
C THR A 54 -3.95 -11.20 35.03
N ASP A 55 -2.77 -10.62 35.32
CA ASP A 55 -2.25 -9.45 34.61
C ASP A 55 -1.55 -9.94 33.34
N GLY A 56 -1.81 -9.30 32.20
CA GLY A 56 -1.15 -9.63 30.94
C GLY A 56 0.36 -9.33 30.94
N GLU A 57 0.88 -8.57 31.91
CA GLU A 57 2.32 -8.45 32.16
C GLU A 57 2.94 -9.77 32.65
N ASP A 58 2.17 -10.62 33.32
CA ASP A 58 2.63 -11.90 33.87
C ASP A 58 2.60 -13.03 32.82
N ILE A 59 2.00 -12.79 31.65
CA ILE A 59 1.90 -13.78 30.57
C ILE A 59 3.22 -13.83 29.79
N PRO A 60 3.91 -14.99 29.76
CA PRO A 60 5.17 -15.13 29.05
C PRO A 60 4.97 -15.06 27.52
N TYR A 61 6.07 -15.06 26.77
CA TYR A 61 6.02 -15.05 25.31
C TYR A 61 5.27 -16.25 24.70
N ASN A 62 5.35 -17.43 25.33
CA ASN A 62 4.52 -18.56 24.93
C ASN A 62 3.15 -18.47 25.62
N VAL A 63 2.13 -18.03 24.86
CA VAL A 63 0.79 -17.77 25.38
C VAL A 63 -0.14 -18.99 25.41
N GLU A 64 0.34 -20.18 25.00
CA GLU A 64 -0.48 -21.39 24.80
C GLU A 64 -1.30 -21.79 26.06
N GLU A 65 -0.72 -21.65 27.25
CA GLU A 65 -1.40 -21.98 28.53
C GLU A 65 -2.51 -20.99 28.91
N PHE A 66 -2.61 -19.86 28.20
CA PHE A 66 -3.56 -18.77 28.46
C PHE A 66 -4.64 -18.65 27.38
N VAL A 67 -4.63 -19.54 26.37
CA VAL A 67 -5.66 -19.60 25.33
C VAL A 67 -7.02 -19.93 25.97
N GLY A 68 -8.07 -19.20 25.55
CA GLY A 68 -9.42 -19.24 26.13
C GLY A 68 -9.54 -18.54 27.48
N GLY A 69 -8.42 -18.13 28.10
CA GLY A 69 -8.38 -17.40 29.36
C GLY A 69 -8.63 -15.90 29.17
N ARG A 70 -9.18 -15.26 30.22
CA ARG A 70 -9.31 -13.81 30.33
C ARG A 70 -8.21 -13.25 31.23
N PHE A 71 -7.70 -12.08 30.88
CA PHE A 71 -6.66 -11.38 31.63
C PHE A 71 -6.83 -9.86 31.50
N ALA A 72 -6.28 -9.13 32.45
CA ALA A 72 -6.30 -7.68 32.46
C ALA A 72 -5.07 -7.12 31.76
N LEU A 73 -5.24 -6.10 30.92
CA LEU A 73 -4.17 -5.31 30.33
C LEU A 73 -4.24 -3.87 30.82
N ARG A 74 -3.07 -3.27 31.03
CA ARG A 74 -2.92 -1.82 31.23
C ARG A 74 -1.77 -1.28 30.41
N GLY A 75 -1.90 -0.02 29.99
CA GLY A 75 -0.80 0.69 29.34
C GLY A 75 -1.29 1.77 28.39
N LYS A 76 -0.36 2.29 27.59
CA LYS A 76 -0.65 3.21 26.49
C LYS A 76 -0.97 2.43 25.22
N ALA A 77 -2.20 2.56 24.76
CA ALA A 77 -2.67 2.04 23.48
C ALA A 77 -2.45 3.07 22.36
N LYS A 78 -2.05 2.62 21.19
CA LYS A 78 -2.06 3.40 19.94
C LYS A 78 -2.59 2.55 18.79
N LEU A 79 -3.20 3.15 17.77
CA LEU A 79 -3.62 2.40 16.58
C LEU A 79 -2.43 1.67 15.94
N SER A 80 -2.73 0.51 15.38
CA SER A 80 -1.78 -0.33 14.68
C SER A 80 -2.42 -0.95 13.44
N ARG A 81 -1.57 -1.31 12.48
CA ARG A 81 -1.92 -2.04 11.27
C ARG A 81 -1.57 -3.53 11.35
N TYR A 82 -1.17 -3.99 12.54
CA TYR A 82 -0.64 -5.33 12.72
C TYR A 82 -1.77 -6.32 12.93
N TYR A 83 -2.23 -6.89 11.82
CA TYR A 83 -3.14 -8.01 11.80
C TYR A 83 -2.34 -9.23 11.33
N ASN A 84 -2.36 -10.34 12.06
CA ASN A 84 -1.55 -11.51 11.73
C ASN A 84 -2.15 -12.78 12.33
N TYR A 85 -1.58 -13.95 12.00
CA TYR A 85 -2.03 -15.25 12.48
C TYR A 85 -3.52 -15.48 12.21
N GLY A 86 -4.29 -15.99 13.17
CA GLY A 86 -5.71 -16.23 13.00
C GLY A 86 -6.55 -14.95 12.88
N TYR A 87 -5.99 -13.78 13.17
CA TYR A 87 -6.73 -12.51 13.23
C TYR A 87 -6.80 -11.76 11.88
N LYS A 88 -6.31 -12.38 10.80
CA LYS A 88 -6.18 -11.74 9.48
C LYS A 88 -7.51 -11.26 8.91
N ASP A 89 -8.58 -12.03 9.12
CA ASP A 89 -9.89 -11.74 8.55
C ASP A 89 -10.67 -10.65 9.32
N LEU A 90 -10.11 -10.15 10.44
CA LEU A 90 -10.77 -9.17 11.30
C LEU A 90 -10.61 -7.72 10.83
N GLU A 91 -9.75 -7.42 9.86
CA GLU A 91 -9.50 -6.05 9.36
C GLU A 91 -10.79 -5.33 8.92
N ALA A 92 -11.78 -6.10 8.49
CA ALA A 92 -13.10 -5.62 8.11
C ALA A 92 -13.94 -5.03 9.27
N SER A 93 -13.82 -5.61 10.46
CA SER A 93 -14.77 -5.43 11.56
C SER A 93 -14.12 -4.94 12.84
N HIS A 94 -12.81 -5.08 12.96
CA HIS A 94 -12.03 -4.70 14.13
C HIS A 94 -10.97 -3.69 13.75
N PHE A 95 -10.59 -2.83 14.69
CA PHE A 95 -9.32 -2.11 14.64
C PHE A 95 -8.31 -2.79 15.57
N VAL A 96 -7.02 -2.59 15.32
CA VAL A 96 -5.96 -3.09 16.20
C VAL A 96 -5.33 -1.93 16.95
N MET A 97 -5.16 -2.12 18.26
CA MET A 97 -4.33 -1.24 19.07
C MET A 97 -3.10 -1.99 19.58
N LYS A 98 -1.95 -1.31 19.53
CA LYS A 98 -0.73 -1.76 20.21
C LYS A 98 -0.73 -1.17 21.62
N VAL A 99 -0.83 -2.03 22.62
CA VAL A 99 -0.79 -1.66 24.04
C VAL A 99 0.64 -1.82 24.54
N THR A 100 1.20 -0.74 25.07
CA THR A 100 2.58 -0.70 25.58
C THR A 100 2.57 -0.34 27.05
N ASN A 101 3.33 -1.11 27.83
CA ASN A 101 3.63 -0.79 29.22
C ASN A 101 5.15 -0.81 29.40
N LYS A 102 5.63 0.10 30.26
CA LYS A 102 7.06 0.24 30.52
C LYS A 102 7.55 -1.07 31.15
N ASP A 103 8.61 -1.64 30.58
CA ASP A 103 9.26 -2.86 31.05
C ASP A 103 8.48 -4.18 30.79
N ALA A 104 7.38 -4.14 30.03
CA ALA A 104 6.60 -5.33 29.64
C ALA A 104 6.59 -5.58 28.13
N LEU A 105 6.17 -6.78 27.73
CA LEU A 105 5.91 -7.10 26.32
C LEU A 105 4.66 -6.35 25.84
N HIS A 106 4.67 -5.95 24.58
CA HIS A 106 3.54 -5.22 24.01
C HIS A 106 2.49 -6.19 23.50
N TRP A 107 1.22 -5.79 23.63
CA TRP A 107 0.09 -6.55 23.13
C TRP A 107 -0.50 -5.92 21.88
N TYR A 108 -0.93 -6.74 20.93
CA TYR A 108 -1.78 -6.34 19.83
C TYR A 108 -3.20 -6.79 20.13
N VAL A 109 -4.08 -5.83 20.38
CA VAL A 109 -5.45 -6.09 20.83
C VAL A 109 -6.42 -5.70 19.72
N TYR A 110 -7.23 -6.67 19.30
CA TYR A 110 -8.25 -6.53 18.26
C TYR A 110 -9.56 -6.14 18.91
N VAL A 111 -10.15 -5.02 18.48
CA VAL A 111 -11.29 -4.39 19.13
C VAL A 111 -12.44 -4.24 18.13
N PRO A 112 -13.65 -4.75 18.43
CA PRO A 112 -14.79 -4.62 17.52
C PRO A 112 -15.15 -3.14 17.31
N ARG A 113 -15.03 -2.66 16.07
CA ARG A 113 -15.17 -1.21 15.77
C ARG A 113 -16.55 -0.66 16.12
N GLN A 114 -17.59 -1.47 15.87
CA GLN A 114 -18.97 -1.10 16.16
C GLN A 114 -19.28 -1.00 17.66
N GLU A 115 -18.54 -1.73 18.51
CA GLU A 115 -18.75 -1.69 19.96
C GLU A 115 -17.92 -0.60 20.65
N PHE A 116 -16.83 -0.14 20.01
CA PHE A 116 -15.90 0.84 20.57
C PHE A 116 -15.60 2.02 19.62
N PRO A 117 -16.62 2.73 19.06
CA PRO A 117 -16.38 3.82 18.13
C PRO A 117 -15.68 5.02 18.78
N GLU A 118 -16.00 5.33 20.03
CA GLU A 118 -15.39 6.47 20.75
C GLU A 118 -13.89 6.24 21.00
N LEU A 119 -13.50 5.03 21.41
CA LEU A 119 -12.09 4.68 21.59
C LEU A 119 -11.31 4.75 20.27
N PHE A 120 -11.94 4.33 19.16
CA PHE A 120 -11.30 4.40 17.85
C PHE A 120 -10.95 5.84 17.46
N GLU A 121 -11.90 6.78 17.62
CA GLU A 121 -11.64 8.20 17.35
C GLU A 121 -10.59 8.79 18.30
N GLU A 122 -10.63 8.46 19.59
CA GLU A 122 -9.60 8.91 20.54
C GLU A 122 -8.19 8.42 20.18
N LEU A 123 -8.07 7.18 19.71
CA LEU A 123 -6.78 6.62 19.30
C LEU A 123 -6.24 7.22 17.99
N LYS A 124 -7.10 7.82 17.15
CA LYS A 124 -6.66 8.61 15.98
C LYS A 124 -5.99 9.92 16.41
N ASN A 125 -6.45 10.52 17.50
CA ASN A 125 -5.84 11.74 18.06
C ASN A 125 -4.48 11.46 18.71
N GLY A 126 -4.26 10.25 19.22
CA GLY A 126 -2.96 9.81 19.70
C GLY A 126 -3.04 8.68 20.73
N PRO A 127 -1.93 8.40 21.44
CA PRO A 127 -1.90 7.33 22.41
C PRO A 127 -2.80 7.59 23.62
N VAL A 128 -3.55 6.58 24.02
CA VAL A 128 -4.56 6.62 25.09
C VAL A 128 -4.18 5.66 26.22
N ASP A 129 -4.32 6.08 27.48
CA ASP A 129 -4.15 5.18 28.63
C ASP A 129 -5.42 4.31 28.79
N ILE A 130 -5.24 2.99 28.79
CA ILE A 130 -6.33 2.01 28.86
C ILE A 130 -6.16 1.03 30.01
N TYR A 131 -7.30 0.50 30.48
CA TYR A 131 -7.44 -0.81 31.11
C TYR A 131 -8.36 -1.67 30.25
N ALA A 132 -7.94 -2.88 29.91
CA ALA A 132 -8.71 -3.78 29.05
C ALA A 132 -8.86 -5.17 29.66
N ASP A 133 -10.05 -5.72 29.51
CA ASP A 133 -10.39 -7.12 29.76
C ASP A 133 -10.23 -7.84 28.43
N ALA A 134 -9.18 -8.65 28.33
CA ALA A 134 -8.76 -9.25 27.08
C ALA A 134 -8.74 -10.77 27.17
N SER A 135 -8.91 -11.42 26.03
CA SER A 135 -8.90 -12.88 25.89
C SER A 135 -8.08 -13.28 24.67
N ILE A 136 -7.58 -14.53 24.64
CA ILE A 136 -7.02 -15.15 23.43
C ILE A 136 -8.02 -16.21 22.98
N PRO A 137 -8.97 -15.91 22.06
CA PRO A 137 -9.96 -16.89 21.66
C PRO A 137 -9.32 -18.08 20.94
N GLU A 138 -9.79 -19.29 21.24
CA GLU A 138 -9.26 -20.53 20.68
C GLU A 138 -9.33 -20.54 19.14
N GLU A 139 -10.39 -19.96 18.57
CA GLU A 139 -10.64 -19.91 17.13
C GLU A 139 -9.65 -19.04 16.35
N TYR A 140 -8.98 -18.09 17.00
CA TYR A 140 -7.99 -17.21 16.39
C TYR A 140 -6.55 -17.56 16.79
N TYR A 141 -6.37 -18.52 17.70
CA TYR A 141 -5.04 -18.93 18.13
C TYR A 141 -4.32 -19.76 17.07
N GLU A 142 -3.10 -19.34 16.72
CA GLU A 142 -2.16 -20.16 15.95
C GLU A 142 -0.91 -20.50 16.78
N LEU A 143 -0.35 -21.69 16.53
CA LEU A 143 0.85 -22.16 17.21
C LEU A 143 2.00 -21.15 17.04
N GLN A 144 2.68 -20.81 18.16
CA GLN A 144 3.76 -19.82 18.22
C GLN A 144 3.34 -18.36 17.95
N GLN A 145 2.04 -18.03 17.94
CA GLN A 145 1.65 -16.62 17.94
C GLN A 145 2.19 -15.90 19.19
N GLY A 146 2.50 -14.62 19.04
CA GLY A 146 2.90 -13.77 20.16
C GLY A 146 1.70 -13.25 20.97
N HIS A 147 1.89 -12.10 21.61
CA HIS A 147 0.89 -11.38 22.42
C HIS A 147 -0.20 -10.71 21.57
N LEU A 148 -1.13 -11.53 21.05
CA LEU A 148 -2.31 -11.11 20.30
C LEU A 148 -3.58 -11.51 21.07
N ALA A 149 -4.55 -10.60 21.19
CA ALA A 149 -5.75 -10.82 22.00
C ALA A 149 -6.97 -10.06 21.45
N MET A 150 -8.18 -10.46 21.82
CA MET A 150 -9.40 -9.67 21.62
C MET A 150 -9.76 -8.91 22.89
N ALA A 151 -10.30 -7.71 22.74
CA ALA A 151 -10.88 -6.98 23.86
C ALA A 151 -12.35 -7.34 24.04
N GLU A 152 -12.73 -7.74 25.25
CA GLU A 152 -14.12 -7.92 25.66
C GLU A 152 -14.70 -6.61 26.18
N GLU A 153 -13.93 -5.91 27.02
CA GLU A 153 -14.29 -4.62 27.57
C GLU A 153 -13.07 -3.72 27.74
N ILE A 154 -13.24 -2.42 27.51
CA ILE A 154 -12.17 -1.44 27.61
C ILE A 154 -12.67 -0.25 28.40
N VAL A 155 -11.81 0.24 29.29
CA VAL A 155 -11.99 1.49 29.97
C VAL A 155 -10.76 2.36 29.68
N PHE A 156 -10.97 3.59 29.24
CA PHE A 156 -9.89 4.45 28.77
C PHE A 156 -10.03 5.89 29.28
N LYS A 157 -8.91 6.61 29.29
CA LYS A 157 -8.86 8.06 29.52
C LYS A 157 -8.67 8.78 28.19
N GLU A 158 -9.27 9.95 28.03
CA GLU A 158 -9.10 10.75 26.81
C GLU A 158 -7.62 10.97 26.49
N SER A 159 -7.29 11.03 25.21
CA SER A 159 -5.93 11.25 24.75
C SER A 159 -5.42 12.62 25.25
N GLU A 160 -4.23 12.65 25.85
CA GLU A 160 -3.55 13.92 26.14
C GLU A 160 -2.95 14.54 24.87
N ALA A 161 -2.90 13.77 23.77
CA ALA A 161 -2.44 14.28 22.49
C ALA A 161 -3.47 15.28 21.95
N LYS A 162 -2.98 16.46 21.56
CA LYS A 162 -3.80 17.42 20.86
C LYS A 162 -3.93 16.96 19.42
N GLU A 163 -5.17 16.92 18.93
CA GLU A 163 -5.45 16.82 17.51
C GLU A 163 -4.55 17.82 16.77
N VAL A 164 -3.77 17.30 15.83
CA VAL A 164 -2.94 18.14 14.98
C VAL A 164 -3.88 18.70 13.92
N PRO A 165 -4.17 20.02 13.93
CA PRO A 165 -5.05 20.57 12.93
C PRO A 165 -4.45 20.34 11.55
N LEU A 166 -5.32 20.09 10.57
CA LEU A 166 -4.93 20.10 9.16
C LEU A 166 -4.25 21.43 8.84
N ASP A 167 -3.19 21.38 8.04
CA ASP A 167 -2.62 22.60 7.47
C ASP A 167 -3.67 23.31 6.59
N GLU A 168 -3.50 24.62 6.41
CA GLU A 168 -4.48 25.46 5.72
C GLU A 168 -4.69 25.03 4.26
N GLU A 169 -3.65 24.47 3.62
CA GLU A 169 -3.68 24.02 2.24
C GLU A 169 -4.58 22.78 2.11
N MET A 170 -4.32 21.74 2.91
CA MET A 170 -5.14 20.52 2.97
C MET A 170 -6.59 20.83 3.37
N ALA A 171 -6.79 21.69 4.37
CA ALA A 171 -8.14 22.09 4.79
C ALA A 171 -8.91 22.83 3.68
N SER A 172 -8.22 23.67 2.90
CA SER A 172 -8.82 24.34 1.72
C SER A 172 -9.14 23.32 0.63
N TYR A 173 -8.19 22.44 0.31
CA TYR A 173 -8.36 21.40 -0.70
C TYR A 173 -9.56 20.50 -0.41
N MET A 174 -9.64 19.97 0.81
CA MET A 174 -10.75 19.12 1.28
C MET A 174 -12.10 19.83 1.16
N LYS A 175 -12.16 21.11 1.53
CA LYS A 175 -13.37 21.91 1.40
C LYS A 175 -13.77 22.13 -0.06
N ASP A 176 -12.83 22.45 -0.93
CA ASP A 176 -13.09 22.73 -2.34
C ASP A 176 -13.51 21.46 -3.11
N HIS A 177 -13.03 20.29 -2.68
CA HIS A 177 -13.36 18.99 -3.27
C HIS A 177 -14.47 18.23 -2.52
N SER A 178 -15.03 18.80 -1.45
CA SER A 178 -16.09 18.17 -0.62
C SER A 178 -15.69 16.79 -0.08
N VAL A 179 -14.46 16.67 0.41
CA VAL A 179 -13.89 15.45 1.00
C VAL A 179 -13.75 15.66 2.51
N GLU A 180 -14.19 14.67 3.30
CA GLU A 180 -14.18 14.75 4.77
C GLU A 180 -13.11 13.87 5.42
N LEU A 181 -12.59 12.88 4.69
CA LEU A 181 -11.57 11.96 5.17
C LEU A 181 -10.19 12.36 4.67
N THR A 182 -9.17 12.00 5.43
CA THR A 182 -7.78 12.06 5.02
C THR A 182 -7.19 10.66 4.90
N ALA A 183 -6.02 10.54 4.29
CA ALA A 183 -5.29 9.28 4.21
C ALA A 183 -5.07 8.63 5.60
N GLU A 184 -4.81 9.43 6.64
CA GLU A 184 -4.65 8.96 8.02
C GLU A 184 -5.90 8.24 8.54
N ASP A 185 -7.08 8.78 8.24
CA ASP A 185 -8.37 8.17 8.63
C ASP A 185 -8.57 6.80 7.98
N VAL A 186 -8.08 6.62 6.76
CA VAL A 186 -8.26 5.40 5.98
C VAL A 186 -7.28 4.31 6.40
N VAL A 187 -6.05 4.66 6.79
CA VAL A 187 -4.99 3.67 7.00
C VAL A 187 -5.27 2.68 8.13
N PHE A 188 -6.07 3.07 9.11
CA PHE A 188 -6.46 2.21 10.22
C PHE A 188 -7.81 1.49 10.01
N ASP A 189 -8.53 1.82 8.93
CA ASP A 189 -9.79 1.17 8.53
C ASP A 189 -9.93 1.09 7.00
N LYS A 190 -8.93 0.50 6.32
CA LYS A 190 -8.90 0.43 4.85
C LYS A 190 -10.17 -0.19 4.27
N LYS A 191 -10.70 -1.23 4.92
CA LYS A 191 -11.88 -1.96 4.46
C LYS A 191 -13.18 -1.22 4.76
N GLY A 192 -13.33 -0.64 5.96
CA GLY A 192 -14.52 0.16 6.30
C GLY A 192 -14.59 1.48 5.54
N MET A 193 -13.44 2.00 5.12
CA MET A 193 -13.30 3.20 4.28
C MET A 193 -13.16 2.89 2.79
N SER A 194 -13.33 1.64 2.37
CA SER A 194 -13.38 1.30 0.94
C SER A 194 -14.52 2.05 0.25
N ASP A 195 -14.30 2.43 -1.00
CA ASP A 195 -15.16 3.31 -1.82
C ASP A 195 -15.33 4.75 -1.30
N GLN A 196 -14.84 5.08 -0.11
CA GLN A 196 -14.89 6.45 0.40
C GLN A 196 -13.74 7.27 -0.18
N MET A 197 -14.04 8.54 -0.46
CA MET A 197 -13.05 9.49 -0.93
C MET A 197 -12.29 10.06 0.26
N PHE A 198 -10.98 10.16 0.13
CA PHE A 198 -10.10 10.76 1.13
C PHE A 198 -9.04 11.64 0.47
N ALA A 199 -8.63 12.68 1.18
CA ALA A 199 -7.57 13.58 0.74
C ALA A 199 -6.20 13.03 1.14
N LEU A 200 -5.25 13.14 0.22
CA LEU A 200 -3.88 12.70 0.38
C LEU A 200 -2.95 13.79 -0.16
N SER A 201 -1.96 14.19 0.64
CA SER A 201 -0.93 15.14 0.23
C SER A 201 0.45 14.62 0.58
N GLY A 202 1.43 14.87 -0.28
CA GLY A 202 2.78 14.39 -0.06
C GLY A 202 3.72 14.64 -1.23
N ASN A 203 4.99 14.40 -0.95
CA ASN A 203 6.00 14.32 -2.01
C ASN A 203 5.84 12.98 -2.72
N ALA A 204 5.88 13.02 -4.05
CA ALA A 204 5.58 11.89 -4.89
C ALA A 204 6.61 11.70 -6.01
N GLN A 205 6.79 10.44 -6.39
CA GLN A 205 7.64 10.01 -7.50
C GLN A 205 6.86 9.02 -8.37
N LEU A 206 7.14 8.99 -9.68
CA LEU A 206 6.65 7.91 -10.53
C LEU A 206 7.24 6.59 -10.07
N VAL A 207 6.39 5.55 -10.04
CA VAL A 207 6.83 4.16 -9.85
C VAL A 207 6.18 3.25 -10.89
N THR A 208 6.77 2.08 -11.15
CA THR A 208 6.13 1.07 -12.00
C THR A 208 4.97 0.38 -11.27
N TYR A 209 4.12 -0.30 -12.04
CA TYR A 209 3.07 -1.18 -11.51
C TYR A 209 3.58 -2.40 -10.74
N SER A 210 4.89 -2.59 -10.61
CA SER A 210 5.43 -3.58 -9.68
C SER A 210 5.20 -3.19 -8.21
N TYR A 211 5.00 -1.89 -7.93
CA TYR A 211 4.64 -1.34 -6.62
C TYR A 211 3.13 -1.32 -6.36
N MET A 212 2.31 -1.56 -7.39
CA MET A 212 0.87 -1.68 -7.23
C MET A 212 0.48 -3.12 -6.90
N ASN A 213 -0.57 -3.24 -6.07
CA ASN A 213 -1.25 -4.50 -5.86
C ASN A 213 -1.71 -5.11 -7.22
N LEU A 214 -1.65 -6.45 -7.34
CA LEU A 214 -2.21 -7.23 -8.43
C LEU A 214 -3.60 -6.75 -8.87
N ALA A 215 -4.46 -6.40 -7.90
CA ALA A 215 -5.81 -5.89 -8.12
C ALA A 215 -5.89 -4.59 -8.93
N TYR A 216 -4.78 -3.91 -9.22
CA TYR A 216 -4.74 -2.66 -9.99
C TYR A 216 -3.98 -2.77 -11.32
N ARG A 217 -3.43 -3.94 -11.66
CA ARG A 217 -2.57 -4.11 -12.85
C ARG A 217 -3.29 -3.91 -14.17
N ASP A 218 -4.60 -4.08 -14.20
CA ASP A 218 -5.44 -3.79 -15.37
C ASP A 218 -5.46 -2.29 -15.74
N LEU A 219 -5.06 -1.40 -14.81
CA LEU A 219 -5.01 0.04 -15.06
C LEU A 219 -3.76 0.49 -15.81
N GLU A 220 -2.69 -0.31 -15.83
CA GLU A 220 -1.39 0.05 -16.44
C GLU A 220 -1.45 0.60 -17.86
N PRO A 221 -2.31 0.09 -18.77
CA PRO A 221 -2.44 0.65 -20.12
C PRO A 221 -2.87 2.12 -20.14
N THR A 222 -3.65 2.57 -19.15
CA THR A 222 -4.32 3.88 -19.16
C THR A 222 -3.87 4.81 -18.04
N HIS A 223 -3.25 4.28 -16.99
CA HIS A 223 -2.91 5.02 -15.78
C HIS A 223 -1.41 4.95 -15.49
N PHE A 224 -0.85 5.98 -14.88
CA PHE A 224 0.47 5.96 -14.25
C PHE A 224 0.33 5.85 -12.72
N VAL A 225 1.41 5.48 -12.03
CA VAL A 225 1.41 5.33 -10.57
C VAL A 225 2.35 6.34 -9.96
N LEU A 226 1.86 7.06 -8.96
CA LEU A 226 2.69 7.83 -8.05
C LEU A 226 2.82 7.08 -6.73
N GLU A 227 4.04 6.95 -6.23
CA GLU A 227 4.27 6.63 -4.83
C GLU A 227 4.33 7.95 -4.05
N ILE A 228 3.35 8.17 -3.18
CA ILE A 228 3.14 9.41 -2.43
C ILE A 228 3.47 9.16 -0.97
N ARG A 229 4.39 9.95 -0.43
CA ARG A 229 4.76 9.93 0.99
C ARG A 229 3.95 10.98 1.74
N ASP A 230 3.00 10.54 2.57
CA ASP A 230 2.22 11.45 3.42
C ASP A 230 3.15 12.08 4.47
N THR A 231 3.44 13.37 4.29
CA THR A 231 4.38 14.13 5.12
C THR A 231 3.80 14.53 6.48
N ARG A 232 2.48 14.37 6.68
CA ARG A 232 1.83 14.69 7.95
C ARG A 232 2.08 13.61 9.00
N LEU A 233 2.34 12.39 8.55
CA LEU A 233 2.47 11.22 9.42
C LEU A 233 3.93 11.00 9.82
N LYS A 234 4.17 10.93 11.14
CA LYS A 234 5.52 10.71 11.71
C LYS A 234 6.17 9.40 11.26
N GLU A 235 5.35 8.39 10.92
CA GLU A 235 5.82 7.08 10.45
C GLU A 235 5.88 7.00 8.91
N GLU A 236 5.81 8.13 8.19
CA GLU A 236 5.93 8.28 6.72
C GLU A 236 5.22 7.17 5.93
N GLN A 237 3.91 7.30 5.76
CA GLN A 237 3.13 6.31 5.02
C GLN A 237 3.30 6.49 3.51
N LEU A 238 3.58 5.38 2.83
CA LEU A 238 3.70 5.32 1.37
C LEU A 238 2.40 4.82 0.77
N TRP A 239 1.85 5.61 -0.14
CA TRP A 239 0.67 5.29 -0.92
C TRP A 239 1.02 5.13 -2.39
N SER A 240 0.63 4.02 -3.01
CA SER A 240 0.73 3.84 -4.46
C SER A 240 -0.60 4.21 -5.10
N VAL A 241 -0.63 5.33 -5.82
CA VAL A 241 -1.86 5.92 -6.35
C VAL A 241 -1.85 5.89 -7.87
N ALA A 242 -2.81 5.17 -8.46
CA ALA A 242 -3.02 5.10 -9.89
C ALA A 242 -3.83 6.33 -10.38
N LEU A 243 -3.33 7.01 -11.41
CA LEU A 243 -3.89 8.23 -11.98
C LEU A 243 -4.05 8.09 -13.49
N ASP A 244 -5.19 8.51 -14.03
CA ASP A 244 -5.46 8.48 -15.48
C ASP A 244 -4.43 9.33 -16.23
N ARG A 245 -3.68 8.70 -17.13
CA ARG A 245 -2.54 9.32 -17.83
C ARG A 245 -2.96 10.38 -18.83
N GLU A 246 -4.09 10.18 -19.50
CA GLU A 246 -4.59 11.14 -20.50
C GLU A 246 -5.18 12.37 -19.80
N LYS A 247 -5.99 12.15 -18.76
CA LYS A 247 -6.62 13.22 -17.97
C LYS A 247 -5.58 14.06 -17.22
N TYR A 248 -4.53 13.43 -16.69
CA TYR A 248 -3.51 14.09 -15.87
C TYR A 248 -2.13 14.14 -16.54
N HIS A 249 -2.11 14.37 -17.86
CA HIS A 249 -0.89 14.38 -18.67
C HIS A 249 0.18 15.36 -18.17
N ASP A 250 -0.21 16.58 -17.77
CA ASP A 250 0.75 17.57 -17.29
C ASP A 250 1.49 17.13 -16.01
N LEU A 251 0.78 16.46 -15.09
CA LEU A 251 1.35 15.89 -13.88
C LEU A 251 2.31 14.74 -14.23
N TYR A 252 1.89 13.83 -15.12
CA TYR A 252 2.74 12.74 -15.61
C TYR A 252 4.04 13.27 -16.22
N GLU A 253 3.96 14.28 -17.09
CA GLU A 253 5.12 14.91 -17.73
C GLU A 253 6.04 15.68 -16.76
N GLN A 254 5.54 16.16 -15.63
CA GLN A 254 6.40 16.71 -14.58
C GLN A 254 7.03 15.62 -13.74
N ALA A 255 6.28 14.58 -13.37
CA ALA A 255 6.79 13.48 -12.56
C ALA A 255 7.82 12.62 -13.33
N LEU A 256 7.77 12.61 -14.67
CA LEU A 256 8.82 12.07 -15.53
C LEU A 256 10.14 12.86 -15.47
N LYS A 257 10.16 14.04 -14.86
CA LYS A 257 11.34 14.92 -14.79
C LYS A 257 11.90 15.02 -13.38
N GLY A 258 11.28 14.39 -12.39
CA GLY A 258 11.69 14.45 -10.99
C GLY A 258 10.52 14.25 -10.04
N MET A 259 10.73 14.63 -8.78
CA MET A 259 9.67 14.60 -7.79
C MET A 259 8.65 15.70 -8.02
N VAL A 260 7.41 15.44 -7.59
CA VAL A 260 6.32 16.41 -7.54
C VAL A 260 5.75 16.41 -6.13
N HIS A 261 5.32 17.57 -5.64
CA HIS A 261 4.45 17.62 -4.48
C HIS A 261 3.01 17.56 -5.00
N VAL A 262 2.19 16.66 -4.46
CA VAL A 262 0.81 16.47 -4.92
C VAL A 262 -0.15 16.51 -3.74
N THR A 263 -1.30 17.13 -3.96
CA THR A 263 -2.48 17.04 -3.10
C THR A 263 -3.63 16.55 -3.98
N LEU A 264 -4.25 15.43 -3.63
CA LEU A 264 -5.27 14.78 -4.46
C LEU A 264 -6.37 14.14 -3.63
N THR A 265 -7.46 13.78 -4.30
CA THR A 265 -8.53 12.95 -3.75
C THR A 265 -8.29 11.51 -4.20
N ALA A 266 -8.32 10.56 -3.29
CA ALA A 266 -8.12 9.15 -3.59
C ALA A 266 -9.29 8.31 -3.05
N SER A 267 -9.47 7.12 -3.63
CA SER A 267 -10.37 6.09 -3.09
C SER A 267 -9.74 4.71 -3.24
N MET A 268 -10.10 3.81 -2.33
CA MET A 268 -9.77 2.39 -2.42
C MET A 268 -11.02 1.62 -2.85
N PRO A 269 -11.18 1.25 -4.13
CA PRO A 269 -12.37 0.51 -4.56
C PRO A 269 -12.53 -0.80 -3.80
N ALA A 270 -13.73 -1.08 -3.29
CA ALA A 270 -13.99 -2.26 -2.47
C ALA A 270 -13.75 -3.58 -3.23
N ASP A 271 -13.92 -3.58 -4.55
CA ASP A 271 -13.64 -4.73 -5.42
C ASP A 271 -12.14 -4.95 -5.70
N ARG A 272 -11.29 -3.99 -5.30
CA ARG A 272 -9.82 -4.06 -5.40
C ARG A 272 -9.15 -4.16 -4.03
N PHE A 273 -9.94 -4.26 -2.96
CA PHE A 273 -9.42 -4.45 -1.62
C PHE A 273 -8.85 -5.86 -1.46
N GLU A 274 -7.60 -5.93 -1.03
CA GLU A 274 -6.97 -7.18 -0.59
C GLU A 274 -6.38 -7.01 0.81
N THR A 275 -6.58 -8.02 1.67
CA THR A 275 -5.94 -8.07 2.98
C THR A 275 -4.42 -8.16 2.81
N TRP A 276 -3.65 -7.55 3.72
CA TRP A 276 -2.17 -7.54 3.73
C TRP A 276 -1.48 -6.71 2.67
N THR A 277 -2.20 -6.04 1.77
CA THR A 277 -1.52 -5.32 0.69
C THR A 277 -1.18 -3.90 1.11
N ASP A 278 -0.17 -3.38 0.40
CA ASP A 278 0.25 -1.99 0.50
C ASP A 278 -0.91 -1.03 0.25
N LEU A 279 -0.71 0.22 0.66
CA LEU A 279 -1.71 1.28 0.55
C LEU A 279 -1.85 1.70 -0.91
N ALA A 280 -2.74 1.02 -1.64
CA ALA A 280 -3.01 1.28 -3.05
C ALA A 280 -4.37 1.94 -3.24
N ALA A 281 -4.45 2.95 -4.11
CA ALA A 281 -5.68 3.69 -4.37
C ALA A 281 -5.77 4.18 -5.83
N ILE A 282 -6.95 4.65 -6.24
CA ILE A 282 -7.17 5.41 -7.48
C ILE A 282 -7.28 6.90 -7.11
N GLY A 283 -6.46 7.73 -7.74
CA GLY A 283 -6.41 9.17 -7.52
C GLY A 283 -7.26 9.94 -8.53
N GLN A 284 -7.77 11.08 -8.07
CA GLN A 284 -8.48 12.07 -8.87
C GLN A 284 -8.20 13.49 -8.37
N ASP A 285 -8.50 14.44 -9.24
CA ASP A 285 -8.42 15.89 -9.05
C ASP A 285 -7.12 16.35 -8.35
N PRO A 286 -5.93 15.98 -8.88
CA PRO A 286 -4.66 16.36 -8.29
C PRO A 286 -4.35 17.84 -8.53
N GLU A 287 -3.95 18.52 -7.47
CA GLU A 287 -3.19 19.77 -7.49
C GLU A 287 -1.72 19.43 -7.25
N PHE A 288 -0.79 20.05 -7.99
CA PHE A 288 0.62 19.70 -7.87
C PHE A 288 1.58 20.87 -8.08
N GLU A 289 2.72 20.76 -7.42
CA GLU A 289 3.85 21.67 -7.52
C GLU A 289 5.13 20.92 -7.87
N LYS A 290 6.06 21.61 -8.54
CA LYS A 290 7.37 21.03 -8.87
C LYS A 290 8.27 21.10 -7.66
N VAL A 291 8.92 19.99 -7.34
CA VAL A 291 10.03 19.97 -6.36
C VAL A 291 11.33 20.29 -7.14
N PRO A 292 12.32 21.01 -6.56
CA PRO A 292 13.50 21.44 -7.30
C PRO A 292 14.37 20.31 -7.88
N GLU A 293 14.30 19.12 -7.30
CA GLU A 293 15.02 17.91 -7.69
C GLU A 293 14.59 17.46 -9.09
N LYS A 294 15.60 17.28 -9.95
CA LYS A 294 15.37 16.87 -11.33
C LYS A 294 16.13 15.61 -11.64
N TYR A 295 15.53 14.79 -12.48
CA TYR A 295 16.23 13.69 -13.07
C TYR A 295 17.31 14.16 -14.03
N ASP A 296 18.43 13.45 -14.02
CA ASP A 296 19.49 13.64 -14.98
C ASP A 296 19.01 13.21 -16.37
N LEU A 297 19.28 14.07 -17.35
CA LEU A 297 19.04 13.73 -18.74
C LEU A 297 20.10 12.70 -19.20
N PRO A 298 19.79 11.87 -20.22
CA PRO A 298 20.79 11.00 -20.81
C PRO A 298 22.06 11.77 -21.17
N SER A 299 23.22 11.16 -20.96
CA SER A 299 24.51 11.82 -21.22
C SER A 299 24.63 12.28 -22.68
N ASP A 300 25.48 13.27 -22.97
CA ASP A 300 25.74 13.71 -24.36
C ASP A 300 26.16 12.55 -25.27
N ARG A 301 26.89 11.58 -24.70
CA ARG A 301 27.29 10.34 -25.37
C ARG A 301 26.06 9.48 -25.68
N ALA A 302 25.14 9.36 -24.73
CA ALA A 302 23.91 8.61 -24.90
C ALA A 302 22.94 9.23 -25.90
N GLN A 303 22.77 10.55 -25.86
CA GLN A 303 22.02 11.28 -26.88
C GLN A 303 22.62 11.10 -28.28
N SER A 304 23.95 11.11 -28.38
CA SER A 304 24.66 10.84 -29.65
C SER A 304 24.44 9.40 -30.13
N TYR A 305 24.46 8.43 -29.21
CA TYR A 305 24.23 7.01 -29.50
C TYR A 305 22.79 6.75 -29.96
N MET A 306 21.79 7.32 -29.27
CA MET A 306 20.38 7.34 -29.68
C MET A 306 20.21 7.88 -31.10
N LYS A 307 20.78 9.07 -31.37
CA LYS A 307 20.70 9.73 -32.68
C LYS A 307 21.31 8.90 -33.80
N GLN A 308 22.45 8.24 -33.56
CA GLN A 308 23.09 7.37 -34.55
C GLN A 308 22.26 6.12 -34.88
N ARG A 309 21.46 5.64 -33.94
CA ARG A 309 20.61 4.45 -34.09
C ARG A 309 19.15 4.76 -34.40
N GLY A 310 18.77 6.03 -34.48
CA GLY A 310 17.40 6.44 -34.77
C GLY A 310 16.43 6.08 -33.65
N VAL A 311 16.90 6.02 -32.41
CA VAL A 311 16.10 5.77 -31.21
C VAL A 311 15.74 7.11 -30.58
N THR A 312 14.48 7.26 -30.14
CA THR A 312 13.98 8.49 -29.52
C THR A 312 13.52 8.30 -28.09
N LEU A 313 13.28 7.06 -27.65
CA LEU A 313 12.78 6.73 -26.32
C LEU A 313 13.94 6.45 -25.36
N THR A 314 13.80 6.94 -24.14
CA THR A 314 14.65 6.62 -22.99
C THR A 314 14.05 5.47 -22.17
N GLY A 315 14.89 4.82 -21.35
CA GLY A 315 14.50 3.79 -20.42
C GLY A 315 13.40 4.27 -19.50
N MET A 316 13.55 5.46 -18.94
CA MET A 316 12.55 6.08 -18.07
C MET A 316 11.18 6.25 -18.73
N GLU A 317 11.12 6.77 -19.96
CA GLU A 317 9.85 6.91 -20.70
C GLU A 317 9.15 5.57 -20.93
N VAL A 318 9.93 4.53 -21.25
CA VAL A 318 9.38 3.17 -21.44
C VAL A 318 9.01 2.52 -20.10
N LEU A 319 9.79 2.74 -19.04
CA LEU A 319 9.58 2.14 -17.73
C LEU A 319 8.20 2.50 -17.16
N TYR A 320 7.80 3.77 -17.30
CA TYR A 320 6.53 4.30 -16.79
C TYR A 320 5.37 4.29 -17.79
N ASN A 321 5.58 3.76 -19.01
CA ASN A 321 4.54 3.58 -20.02
C ASN A 321 4.79 2.34 -20.89
N MET A 322 5.12 1.23 -20.24
CA MET A 322 5.62 0.03 -20.90
C MET A 322 4.61 -0.59 -21.87
N SER A 323 3.33 -0.56 -21.50
CA SER A 323 2.23 -1.07 -22.33
C SER A 323 2.14 -0.38 -23.70
N SER A 324 2.40 0.93 -23.75
CA SER A 324 2.35 1.71 -24.99
C SER A 324 3.61 1.56 -25.85
N HIS A 325 4.73 1.19 -25.23
CA HIS A 325 6.05 1.09 -25.87
C HIS A 325 6.56 -0.35 -25.98
N ALA A 326 5.70 -1.34 -25.73
CA ALA A 326 6.03 -2.74 -25.87
C ALA A 326 6.44 -3.03 -27.32
N GLY A 327 7.64 -3.57 -27.49
CA GLY A 327 8.20 -3.81 -28.81
C GLY A 327 8.77 -2.57 -29.48
N GLU A 328 9.02 -1.45 -28.80
CA GLU A 328 9.82 -0.31 -29.28
C GLU A 328 11.24 -0.33 -28.70
N ALA A 329 12.23 0.16 -29.45
CA ALA A 329 13.60 0.25 -28.94
C ALA A 329 13.76 1.53 -28.10
N PHE A 330 14.49 1.42 -27.00
CA PHE A 330 14.81 2.53 -26.11
C PHE A 330 16.23 2.44 -25.58
N LEU A 331 16.75 3.58 -25.13
CA LEU A 331 18.08 3.69 -24.53
C LEU A 331 18.03 3.42 -23.02
N VAL A 332 18.94 2.60 -22.52
CA VAL A 332 19.25 2.50 -21.07
C VAL A 332 20.73 2.85 -20.87
N GLU A 333 21.03 3.62 -19.84
CA GLU A 333 22.39 4.02 -19.45
C GLU A 333 22.51 3.91 -17.91
N GLY A 334 23.62 3.36 -17.42
CA GLY A 334 23.89 3.27 -15.98
C GLY A 334 24.91 2.20 -15.62
N SER A 335 25.12 2.02 -14.31
CA SER A 335 26.00 0.98 -13.78
C SER A 335 25.28 -0.36 -13.74
N ALA A 336 25.85 -1.34 -14.43
CA ALA A 336 25.31 -2.70 -14.53
C ALA A 336 25.99 -3.64 -13.53
N GLU A 337 25.18 -4.48 -12.89
CA GLU A 337 25.60 -5.60 -12.04
C GLU A 337 25.08 -6.93 -12.63
N LEU A 338 25.89 -7.99 -12.60
CA LEU A 338 25.45 -9.32 -13.01
C LEU A 338 24.49 -9.93 -11.99
N ARG A 339 23.36 -10.47 -12.46
CA ARG A 339 22.48 -11.28 -11.61
C ARG A 339 22.78 -12.76 -11.75
N GLU A 340 22.68 -13.49 -10.64
CA GLU A 340 22.93 -14.93 -10.59
C GLU A 340 21.90 -15.76 -11.37
N SER A 341 20.67 -15.26 -11.51
CA SER A 341 19.56 -15.97 -12.15
C SER A 341 18.71 -15.04 -13.00
N LEU A 342 18.09 -15.62 -14.04
CA LEU A 342 17.13 -14.93 -14.88
C LEU A 342 15.85 -14.59 -14.09
N PRO A 343 15.15 -13.50 -14.44
CA PRO A 343 13.88 -13.16 -13.80
C PRO A 343 12.81 -14.21 -14.10
N ILE A 344 11.82 -14.32 -13.19
CA ILE A 344 10.65 -15.19 -13.38
C ILE A 344 9.97 -14.88 -14.73
N GLY A 345 9.65 -15.92 -15.50
CA GLY A 345 9.09 -15.85 -16.86
C GLY A 345 10.11 -15.91 -17.99
N TYR A 346 11.40 -16.05 -17.66
CA TYR A 346 12.52 -16.12 -18.62
C TYR A 346 13.44 -17.33 -18.39
N GLU A 347 13.01 -18.29 -17.57
CA GLU A 347 13.76 -19.50 -17.21
C GLU A 347 14.05 -20.38 -18.44
N ASP A 348 13.20 -20.31 -19.47
CA ASP A 348 13.39 -21.02 -20.73
C ASP A 348 14.63 -20.56 -21.53
N LEU A 349 15.22 -19.43 -21.15
CA LEU A 349 16.40 -18.84 -21.78
C LEU A 349 17.70 -19.19 -21.06
N GLU A 350 17.62 -19.93 -19.95
CA GLU A 350 18.80 -20.36 -19.18
C GLU A 350 19.79 -21.12 -20.07
N GLY A 351 21.08 -20.87 -19.82
CA GLY A 351 22.19 -21.47 -20.59
C GLY A 351 22.59 -20.71 -21.86
N HIS A 352 21.68 -19.94 -22.46
CA HIS A 352 21.98 -19.10 -23.64
C HIS A 352 22.07 -17.62 -23.30
N TYR A 353 21.38 -17.19 -22.24
CA TYR A 353 21.32 -15.81 -21.81
C TYR A 353 21.94 -15.61 -20.43
N PHE A 354 22.22 -14.36 -20.11
CA PHE A 354 22.49 -13.86 -18.77
C PHE A 354 21.69 -12.55 -18.59
N CYS A 355 21.51 -12.09 -17.36
CA CYS A 355 20.89 -10.80 -17.13
C CYS A 355 21.77 -9.91 -16.24
N ILE A 356 21.64 -8.62 -16.49
CA ILE A 356 22.26 -7.57 -15.70
C ILE A 356 21.14 -6.72 -15.11
N GLN A 357 21.39 -6.15 -13.93
CA GLN A 357 20.56 -5.13 -13.34
C GLN A 357 21.24 -3.79 -13.57
N ILE A 358 20.54 -2.86 -14.22
CA ILE A 358 20.92 -1.45 -14.26
C ILE A 358 20.03 -0.75 -13.27
N VAL A 359 20.62 -0.27 -12.19
CA VAL A 359 19.94 0.65 -11.27
C VAL A 359 20.11 2.04 -11.85
N GLU A 360 19.02 2.61 -12.36
CA GLU A 360 19.01 4.03 -12.68
C GLU A 360 18.85 4.74 -11.32
N ASP A 361 19.87 5.46 -10.85
CA ASP A 361 19.64 6.53 -9.87
C ASP A 361 19.33 7.78 -10.67
N PRO A 362 18.05 8.08 -10.91
CA PRO A 362 17.70 9.16 -11.82
C PRO A 362 18.11 10.52 -11.25
N TYR A 363 18.48 10.62 -9.97
CA TYR A 363 18.96 11.85 -9.35
C TYR A 363 20.49 11.94 -9.25
N GLY A 364 21.22 10.89 -9.63
CA GLY A 364 22.68 10.82 -9.49
C GLY A 364 23.16 11.19 -8.07
N ASP A 365 24.18 12.05 -8.00
CA ASP A 365 24.79 12.49 -6.74
C ASP A 365 23.96 13.52 -5.95
N GLN A 366 22.78 13.91 -6.44
CA GLN A 366 21.96 14.94 -5.77
C GLN A 366 21.54 14.45 -4.38
N PRO A 367 21.72 15.24 -3.31
CA PRO A 367 21.22 14.89 -1.99
C PRO A 367 19.70 15.08 -1.95
N VAL A 368 18.95 13.99 -2.12
CA VAL A 368 17.50 13.98 -1.90
C VAL A 368 17.24 13.76 -0.41
N LEU A 369 16.35 14.58 0.16
CA LEU A 369 16.03 14.59 1.59
C LEU A 369 15.13 13.42 2.05
N TYR A 370 14.84 12.47 1.16
CA TYR A 370 13.85 11.42 1.38
C TYR A 370 14.35 10.06 0.84
N PRO A 371 13.95 8.93 1.45
CA PRO A 371 14.21 7.61 0.87
C PRO A 371 13.59 7.50 -0.52
N ARG A 372 14.39 7.10 -1.52
CA ARG A 372 13.98 6.97 -2.93
C ARG A 372 13.56 5.55 -3.23
N VAL A 373 12.66 5.40 -4.19
CA VAL A 373 12.45 4.11 -4.83
C VAL A 373 13.41 4.06 -6.01
N LEU A 374 14.42 3.21 -5.89
CA LEU A 374 15.33 2.94 -6.99
C LEU A 374 14.70 1.85 -7.85
N GLU A 375 14.14 2.27 -8.99
CA GLU A 375 13.74 1.36 -10.05
C GLU A 375 14.83 1.24 -11.10
N GLY A 376 14.76 0.17 -11.88
CA GLY A 376 15.77 -0.09 -12.86
C GLY A 376 15.37 -1.16 -13.83
N TRP A 377 16.32 -1.50 -14.69
CA TRP A 377 16.15 -2.45 -15.75
C TRP A 377 16.88 -3.75 -15.43
N THR A 378 16.14 -4.86 -15.42
CA THR A 378 16.72 -6.19 -15.64
C THR A 378 16.82 -6.42 -17.14
N LEU A 379 18.03 -6.26 -17.67
CA LEU A 379 18.31 -6.46 -19.08
C LEU A 379 18.75 -7.89 -19.36
N ILE A 380 18.25 -8.48 -20.44
CA ILE A 380 18.49 -9.88 -20.82
C ILE A 380 19.37 -9.92 -22.07
N LEU A 381 20.53 -10.56 -21.95
CA LEU A 381 21.62 -10.52 -22.92
C LEU A 381 21.98 -11.92 -23.41
N HIS A 382 22.20 -12.06 -24.72
CA HIS A 382 22.66 -13.32 -25.29
C HIS A 382 24.15 -13.53 -25.02
N ARG A 383 24.50 -14.62 -24.31
CA ARG A 383 25.86 -14.87 -23.83
C ARG A 383 26.90 -14.96 -24.94
N GLN A 384 26.56 -15.57 -26.09
CA GLN A 384 27.50 -15.67 -27.21
C GLN A 384 27.67 -14.35 -27.98
N LYS A 385 26.71 -13.42 -27.85
CA LYS A 385 26.78 -12.13 -28.54
C LYS A 385 27.61 -11.13 -27.74
N TYR A 386 27.58 -11.23 -26.40
CA TYR A 386 28.27 -10.34 -25.48
C TYR A 386 29.20 -11.11 -24.51
N PRO A 387 30.15 -11.92 -25.01
CA PRO A 387 31.00 -12.74 -24.15
C PRO A 387 31.97 -11.89 -23.31
N GLU A 388 32.50 -10.81 -23.87
CA GLU A 388 33.45 -9.91 -23.20
C GLU A 388 32.79 -9.18 -22.02
N LEU A 389 31.59 -8.64 -22.23
CA LEU A 389 30.82 -7.99 -21.16
C LEU A 389 30.48 -8.99 -20.03
N TYR A 390 30.08 -10.22 -20.37
CA TYR A 390 29.81 -11.25 -19.38
C TYR A 390 31.06 -11.59 -18.54
N GLU A 391 32.21 -11.74 -19.19
CA GLU A 391 33.48 -11.99 -18.50
C GLU A 391 33.86 -10.81 -17.61
N GLN A 392 33.71 -9.57 -18.08
CA GLN A 392 33.99 -8.38 -17.28
C GLN A 392 33.11 -8.30 -16.03
N LEU A 393 31.79 -8.44 -16.17
CA LEU A 393 30.85 -8.45 -15.05
C LEU A 393 30.97 -9.65 -14.11
N THR A 394 31.67 -10.72 -14.52
CA THR A 394 32.01 -11.83 -13.61
C THR A 394 33.22 -11.47 -12.73
N ASN A 395 34.06 -10.54 -13.17
CA ASN A 395 35.29 -10.14 -12.50
C ASN A 395 35.17 -8.78 -11.77
N GLU A 396 34.24 -7.94 -12.19
CA GLU A 396 33.97 -6.59 -11.66
C GLU A 396 32.56 -6.55 -11.07
N GLU A 397 32.40 -5.84 -9.94
CA GLU A 397 31.09 -5.70 -9.27
C GLU A 397 30.12 -4.85 -10.10
N PHE A 398 30.63 -3.77 -10.69
CA PHE A 398 29.85 -2.85 -11.52
C PHE A 398 30.59 -2.51 -12.81
N VAL A 399 29.86 -2.43 -13.92
CA VAL A 399 30.36 -1.98 -15.22
C VAL A 399 29.41 -0.93 -15.77
N ASP A 400 29.92 0.25 -16.11
CA ASP A 400 29.09 1.28 -16.74
C ASP A 400 28.80 0.91 -18.20
N VAL A 401 27.52 0.91 -18.53
CA VAL A 401 27.03 0.49 -19.84
C VAL A 401 26.02 1.47 -20.39
N MET A 402 25.91 1.44 -21.71
CA MET A 402 24.86 2.09 -22.45
C MET A 402 24.37 1.13 -23.52
N GLY A 403 23.07 0.90 -23.60
CA GLY A 403 22.49 -0.06 -24.52
C GLY A 403 21.15 0.35 -25.08
N LEU A 404 20.82 -0.27 -26.21
CA LEU A 404 19.47 -0.28 -26.76
C LEU A 404 18.78 -1.55 -26.31
N ALA A 405 17.60 -1.40 -25.71
CA ALA A 405 16.79 -2.49 -25.24
C ALA A 405 15.39 -2.42 -25.85
N ARG A 406 14.67 -3.55 -25.78
CA ARG A 406 13.27 -3.67 -26.21
C ARG A 406 12.52 -4.57 -25.24
N VAL A 407 11.34 -4.14 -24.80
CA VAL A 407 10.40 -5.02 -24.10
C VAL A 407 9.78 -5.95 -25.13
N ALA A 408 9.96 -7.26 -24.98
CA ALA A 408 9.39 -8.23 -25.91
C ALA A 408 7.86 -8.27 -25.76
N ALA A 409 7.14 -7.81 -26.78
CA ALA A 409 5.68 -7.66 -26.74
C ALA A 409 4.93 -8.98 -26.47
N ASP A 410 5.48 -10.11 -26.91
CA ASP A 410 4.94 -11.45 -26.68
C ASP A 410 5.22 -11.99 -25.27
N ARG A 411 6.10 -11.34 -24.51
CA ARG A 411 6.41 -11.67 -23.11
C ARG A 411 5.97 -10.60 -22.11
N TYR A 412 5.51 -9.45 -22.60
CA TYR A 412 5.02 -8.37 -21.76
C TYR A 412 3.81 -8.83 -20.95
N ALA A 413 3.86 -8.57 -19.64
CA ALA A 413 2.76 -8.76 -18.73
C ALA A 413 2.61 -7.53 -17.83
N PRO A 414 1.38 -7.06 -17.55
CA PRO A 414 1.18 -5.96 -16.62
C PRO A 414 1.81 -6.21 -15.25
N GLY A 415 2.47 -5.19 -14.71
CA GLY A 415 3.21 -5.20 -13.45
C GLY A 415 4.51 -6.00 -13.49
N GLN A 416 5.06 -6.33 -14.67
CA GLN A 416 6.31 -7.10 -14.75
C GLN A 416 7.56 -6.33 -14.30
N GLY A 417 7.48 -5.01 -14.15
CA GLY A 417 8.62 -4.12 -13.87
C GLY A 417 9.55 -3.94 -15.08
N GLY A 418 10.71 -3.30 -14.88
CA GLY A 418 11.71 -3.06 -15.93
C GLY A 418 12.39 -4.34 -16.42
N LYS A 419 11.81 -5.05 -17.40
CA LYS A 419 12.43 -6.24 -18.04
C LYS A 419 12.50 -6.06 -19.54
N ALA A 420 13.69 -6.20 -20.13
CA ALA A 420 13.88 -6.01 -21.56
C ALA A 420 15.03 -6.84 -22.14
N PHE A 421 14.97 -7.11 -23.44
CA PHE A 421 16.07 -7.72 -24.19
C PHE A 421 17.00 -6.66 -24.76
N VAL A 422 18.29 -6.94 -24.73
CA VAL A 422 19.30 -6.05 -25.30
C VAL A 422 19.47 -6.31 -26.79
N GLU A 423 19.30 -5.26 -27.59
CA GLU A 423 19.58 -5.26 -29.03
C GLU A 423 21.02 -4.87 -29.33
N ASP A 424 21.55 -3.91 -28.57
CA ASP A 424 22.93 -3.46 -28.65
C ASP A 424 23.39 -2.92 -27.30
N ILE A 425 24.66 -3.10 -26.94
CA ILE A 425 25.21 -2.57 -25.70
C ILE A 425 26.70 -2.30 -25.87
N VAL A 426 27.16 -1.23 -25.25
CA VAL A 426 28.57 -0.84 -25.21
C VAL A 426 28.96 -0.55 -23.77
N VAL A 427 30.18 -0.93 -23.41
CA VAL A 427 30.82 -0.51 -22.17
C VAL A 427 31.27 0.94 -22.33
N THR A 428 30.95 1.76 -21.34
CA THR A 428 31.38 3.16 -21.29
C THR A 428 32.58 3.26 -20.37
N GLU A 429 33.74 3.66 -20.91
CA GLU A 429 34.90 4.03 -20.09
C GLU A 429 34.51 5.24 -19.20
N GLN A 430 34.80 5.13 -17.90
CA GLN A 430 34.65 6.20 -16.90
C GLN A 430 35.60 7.38 -17.16
#